data_AF-A0A8C0F6P3-F1
#
_entry.id   AF-A0A8C0F6P3-F1
#
_cell.length_a   1.000
_cell.length_b   1.000
_cell.length_c   1.000
_cell.angle_alpha   90.00
_cell.angle_beta   90.00
_cell.angle_gamma   90.00
#
_symmetry.space_group_name_H-M   'P 1'
#
loop_
_entity.id
_entity.type
_entity.pdbx_description
1 polymer ?
#
loop_
_entity_poly.entity_id
_entity_poly.type
_entity_poly.pdbx_seq_one_letter_code
_entity_poly.pdbx_strand_id
1 'polypeptide(L)'
;MQPPGKIAAATVIRLEGRHKPIYHALSDCGDHVVIINTRHIAFSGNKWEQKVYSSHTGYPGGFKQVTATQLHLKDPTAIVKLTIYRMLPKNLQRRTMMQRLHLFPEDVIPEDIQKNLLQEIPQPRAVPRRLDEYTPEEIAAFPKVWTPPKDFRRK
;
A
#
# COMPACT_ATOMS: atom_id res chain seq x y z
N MET A 1 6.19 0.10 -6.57
CA MET A 1 5.67 0.68 -5.31
C MET A 1 4.19 0.96 -5.41
N GLN A 2 3.42 0.57 -4.40
CA GLN A 2 1.95 0.59 -4.43
C GLN A 2 1.36 1.68 -3.51
N PRO A 3 0.27 2.37 -3.92
CA PRO A 3 -0.38 3.36 -3.08
C PRO A 3 -1.28 2.70 -2.01
N PRO A 4 -1.17 3.09 -0.73
CA PRO A 4 -1.92 2.45 0.37
C PRO A 4 -3.43 2.41 0.17
N GLY A 5 -4.00 3.42 -0.48
CA GLY A 5 -5.44 3.46 -0.75
C GLY A 5 -5.92 2.38 -1.72
N LYS A 6 -5.15 2.06 -2.77
CA LYS A 6 -5.53 1.00 -3.73
C LYS A 6 -5.35 -0.38 -3.11
N ILE A 7 -4.27 -0.56 -2.34
CA ILE A 7 -4.04 -1.79 -1.56
C ILE A 7 -5.23 -2.01 -0.62
N ALA A 8 -5.55 -0.98 0.18
CA ALA A 8 -6.63 -1.07 1.16
C ALA A 8 -7.99 -1.39 0.53
N ALA A 9 -8.33 -0.78 -0.61
CA ALA A 9 -9.58 -1.08 -1.32
C ALA A 9 -9.68 -2.56 -1.73
N ALA A 10 -8.60 -3.13 -2.28
CA ALA A 10 -8.57 -4.55 -2.65
C ALA A 10 -8.60 -5.49 -1.44
N THR A 11 -7.98 -5.07 -0.33
CA THR A 11 -7.94 -5.83 0.94
C THR A 11 -9.29 -5.83 1.65
N VAL A 12 -9.98 -4.70 1.75
CA VAL A 12 -11.26 -4.57 2.48
C VAL A 12 -12.33 -5.50 1.92
N ILE A 13 -12.46 -5.59 0.60
CA ILE A 13 -13.42 -6.49 -0.07
C ILE A 13 -13.18 -7.96 0.31
N ARG A 14 -11.93 -8.35 0.57
CA ARG A 14 -11.55 -9.71 0.98
C ARG A 14 -11.77 -9.96 2.47
N LEU A 15 -11.38 -8.99 3.31
CA LEU A 15 -11.63 -9.04 4.75
C LEU A 15 -13.13 -9.10 5.08
N GLU A 16 -13.98 -8.43 4.30
CA GLU A 16 -15.45 -8.50 4.45
C GLU A 16 -16.05 -9.75 3.80
N GLY A 17 -15.36 -10.37 2.84
CA GLY A 17 -15.92 -11.49 2.05
C GLY A 17 -16.80 -11.07 0.87
N ARG A 18 -16.87 -9.76 0.53
CA ARG A 18 -17.71 -9.21 -0.55
C ARG A 18 -17.35 -9.70 -1.97
N HIS A 19 -16.18 -10.31 -2.14
CA HIS A 19 -15.82 -10.96 -3.39
C HIS A 19 -16.51 -12.33 -3.58
N LYS A 20 -17.09 -12.89 -2.51
CA LYS A 20 -17.85 -14.14 -2.56
C LYS A 20 -19.32 -13.82 -2.87
N PRO A 21 -19.98 -14.57 -3.76
CA PRO A 21 -21.40 -14.35 -4.09
C PRO A 21 -22.33 -14.65 -2.90
N ILE A 22 -21.85 -15.39 -1.90
CA ILE A 22 -22.58 -15.74 -0.67
C ILE A 22 -22.48 -14.68 0.44
N TYR A 23 -21.98 -13.48 0.13
CA TYR A 23 -21.75 -12.43 1.12
C TYR A 23 -23.05 -11.99 1.79
N HIS A 24 -23.06 -12.01 3.13
CA HIS A 24 -24.08 -11.37 3.96
C HIS A 24 -23.42 -10.79 5.20
N ALA A 25 -23.80 -9.58 5.62
CA ALA A 25 -23.11 -8.87 6.71
C ALA A 25 -23.17 -9.56 8.09
N LEU A 26 -24.21 -10.38 8.33
CA LEU A 26 -24.31 -11.19 9.55
C LEU A 26 -23.47 -12.47 9.49
N SER A 27 -23.10 -12.92 8.29
CA SER A 27 -22.37 -14.16 8.07
C SER A 27 -20.87 -13.90 8.04
N ASP A 28 -20.12 -14.69 8.81
CA ASP A 28 -18.68 -14.54 8.89
C ASP A 28 -17.96 -15.23 7.72
N CYS A 29 -17.88 -14.52 6.59
CA CYS A 29 -17.37 -15.04 5.31
C CYS A 29 -16.07 -14.37 4.82
N GLY A 30 -15.43 -13.57 5.68
CA GLY A 30 -14.20 -12.84 5.37
C GLY A 30 -12.94 -13.72 5.37
N ASP A 31 -11.97 -13.37 4.53
CA ASP A 31 -10.72 -14.13 4.38
C ASP A 31 -9.52 -13.49 5.08
N HIS A 32 -8.45 -14.27 5.22
CA HIS A 32 -7.14 -13.78 5.63
C HIS A 32 -6.45 -13.05 4.49
N VAL A 33 -5.83 -11.92 4.81
CA VAL A 33 -5.06 -11.13 3.83
C VAL A 33 -3.68 -10.87 4.37
N VAL A 34 -2.67 -11.25 3.61
CA VAL A 34 -1.26 -10.99 3.91
C VAL A 34 -0.76 -9.90 2.97
N ILE A 35 -0.16 -8.85 3.54
CA ILE A 35 0.47 -7.77 2.78
C ILE A 35 1.94 -7.71 3.19
N ILE A 36 2.82 -7.92 2.22
CA ILE A 36 4.28 -7.85 2.37
C ILE A 36 4.83 -6.53 1.85
N ASN A 37 6.08 -6.24 2.17
CA ASN A 37 6.80 -5.06 1.70
C ASN A 37 6.07 -3.73 2.00
N THR A 38 5.39 -3.63 3.15
CA THR A 38 4.65 -2.39 3.49
C THR A 38 5.57 -1.19 3.68
N ARG A 39 6.88 -1.41 3.93
CA ARG A 39 7.88 -0.33 3.99
C ARG A 39 8.04 0.39 2.63
N HIS A 40 7.81 -0.30 1.52
CA HIS A 40 8.07 0.20 0.16
C HIS A 40 6.80 0.72 -0.55
N ILE A 41 5.84 1.22 0.22
CA ILE A 41 4.66 1.91 -0.32
C ILE A 41 5.03 3.25 -0.96
N ALA A 42 4.23 3.71 -1.92
CA ALA A 42 4.40 5.02 -2.54
C ALA A 42 3.12 5.84 -2.46
N PHE A 43 3.22 7.05 -1.89
CA PHE A 43 2.19 8.04 -2.07
C PHE A 43 2.31 8.78 -3.40
N SER A 44 1.19 9.33 -3.85
CA SER A 44 1.12 10.27 -4.97
C SER A 44 1.37 11.70 -4.48
N GLY A 45 2.12 12.51 -5.23
CA GLY A 45 2.38 13.92 -4.88
C GLY A 45 3.09 14.07 -3.54
N ASN A 46 2.88 15.20 -2.86
CA ASN A 46 3.62 15.57 -1.65
C ASN A 46 2.96 15.07 -0.35
N LYS A 47 2.16 13.99 -0.44
CA LYS A 47 1.41 13.45 0.71
C LYS A 47 2.30 12.94 1.83
N TRP A 48 3.55 12.60 1.56
CA TRP A 48 4.50 12.20 2.60
C TRP A 48 4.68 13.30 3.66
N GLU A 49 4.77 14.55 3.22
CA GLU A 49 4.96 15.72 4.08
C GLU A 49 3.62 16.33 4.50
N GLN A 50 2.67 16.43 3.57
CA GLN A 50 1.40 17.14 3.79
C GLN A 50 0.38 16.33 4.61
N LYS A 51 0.42 14.98 4.54
CA LYS A 51 -0.58 14.16 5.22
C LYS A 51 -0.20 14.01 6.70
N VAL A 52 -1.08 14.52 7.56
CA VAL A 52 -0.90 14.45 9.02
C VAL A 52 -1.81 13.39 9.63
N TYR A 53 -1.26 12.60 10.54
CA TYR A 53 -1.97 11.67 11.40
C TYR A 53 -2.06 12.29 12.80
N SER A 54 -3.29 12.56 13.24
CA SER A 54 -3.57 13.10 14.57
C SER A 54 -4.10 12.03 15.52
N SER A 55 -3.74 12.15 16.79
CA SER A 55 -4.23 11.32 17.88
C SER A 55 -4.30 12.12 19.17
N HIS A 56 -5.10 11.66 20.13
CA HIS A 56 -5.21 12.27 21.45
C HIS A 56 -5.05 11.18 22.51
N THR A 57 -4.28 11.46 23.56
CA THR A 57 -4.03 10.49 24.64
C THR A 57 -5.15 10.42 25.67
N GLY A 58 -5.98 11.46 25.77
CA GLY A 58 -7.04 11.60 26.77
C GLY A 58 -6.75 12.65 27.84
N TYR A 59 -5.48 13.02 28.03
CA TYR A 59 -5.04 14.04 28.99
C TYR A 59 -5.02 15.45 28.40
N PRO A 60 -5.17 16.51 29.21
CA PRO A 60 -4.96 17.90 28.76
C PRO A 60 -3.57 18.08 28.12
N GLY A 61 -3.50 18.74 26.97
CA GLY A 61 -2.26 18.88 26.18
C GLY A 61 -1.81 17.59 25.47
N GLY A 62 -2.62 16.53 25.51
CA GLY A 62 -2.30 15.21 24.97
C GLY A 62 -2.48 15.04 23.46
N PHE A 63 -2.69 16.14 22.72
CA PHE A 63 -2.86 16.12 21.27
C PHE A 63 -1.52 15.93 20.56
N LYS A 64 -1.45 14.94 19.67
CA LYS A 64 -0.24 14.62 18.89
C LYS A 64 -0.57 14.65 17.41
N GLN A 65 0.31 15.28 16.63
CA GLN A 65 0.27 15.27 15.18
C GLN A 65 1.62 14.79 14.65
N VAL A 66 1.58 13.86 13.71
CA VAL A 66 2.78 13.36 13.03
C VAL A 66 2.54 13.30 11.53
N THR A 67 3.55 13.63 10.73
CA THR A 67 3.45 13.49 9.28
C THR A 67 3.48 12.01 8.86
N ALA A 68 3.06 11.72 7.63
CA ALA A 68 3.14 10.36 7.09
C ALA A 68 4.58 9.84 7.10
N THR A 69 5.57 10.68 6.75
CA THR A 69 6.99 10.31 6.81
C THR A 69 7.41 9.90 8.23
N GLN A 70 7.09 10.73 9.24
CA GLN A 70 7.45 10.44 10.63
C GLN A 70 6.78 9.16 11.15
N LEU A 71 5.50 8.97 10.82
CA LEU A 71 4.77 7.76 11.21
C LEU A 71 5.37 6.52 10.56
N HIS A 72 5.74 6.59 9.28
CA HIS A 72 6.28 5.46 8.53
C HIS A 72 7.69 5.04 8.96
N LEU A 73 8.52 6.02 9.34
CA LEU A 73 9.84 5.75 9.92
C LEU A 73 9.73 5.03 11.27
N LYS A 74 8.71 5.38 12.07
CA LYS A 74 8.48 4.75 13.38
C LYS A 74 7.83 3.37 13.25
N ASP A 75 6.80 3.26 12.43
CA ASP A 75 6.07 2.02 12.17
C ASP A 75 5.75 1.91 10.66
N PRO A 76 6.50 1.10 9.91
CA PRO A 76 6.32 0.93 8.47
C PRO A 76 5.00 0.22 8.08
N THR A 77 4.24 -0.30 9.04
CA THR A 77 2.95 -0.98 8.80
C THR A 77 1.75 -0.07 9.10
N ALA A 78 1.94 0.96 9.93
CA ALA A 78 0.88 1.80 10.47
C ALA A 78 0.03 2.48 9.39
N ILE A 79 0.66 2.98 8.33
CA ILE A 79 -0.06 3.69 7.26
C ILE A 79 -1.08 2.79 6.56
N VAL A 80 -0.66 1.58 6.19
CA VAL A 80 -1.51 0.59 5.52
C VAL A 80 -2.61 0.13 6.47
N LYS A 81 -2.22 -0.22 7.71
CA LYS A 81 -3.14 -0.62 8.78
C LYS A 81 -4.24 0.40 9.04
N LEU A 82 -3.87 1.67 9.21
CA LEU A 82 -4.82 2.76 9.47
C LEU A 82 -5.72 3.04 8.27
N THR A 83 -5.20 2.92 7.05
CA THR A 83 -5.99 3.12 5.83
C THR A 83 -7.07 2.02 5.72
N ILE A 84 -6.69 0.76 5.91
CA ILE A 84 -7.64 -0.38 5.90
C ILE A 84 -8.66 -0.23 7.03
N TYR A 85 -8.20 0.05 8.26
CA TYR A 85 -9.08 0.22 9.41
C TYR A 85 -10.14 1.31 9.22
N ARG A 86 -9.78 2.41 8.54
CA ARG A 86 -10.70 3.51 8.25
C ARG A 86 -11.69 3.20 7.12
N MET A 87 -11.35 2.26 6.22
CA MET A 87 -12.22 1.84 5.13
C MET A 87 -13.21 0.74 5.53
N LEU A 88 -12.89 -0.06 6.55
CA LEU A 88 -13.82 -1.07 7.09
C LEU A 88 -15.08 -0.44 7.71
N PRO A 89 -16.21 -1.18 7.76
CA PRO A 89 -17.46 -0.70 8.33
C PRO A 89 -17.27 -0.31 9.80
N LYS A 90 -17.96 0.74 10.24
CA LYS A 90 -17.86 1.26 11.61
C LYS A 90 -18.72 0.42 12.57
N ASN A 91 -18.41 -0.87 12.70
CA ASN A 91 -19.08 -1.82 13.56
C ASN A 91 -18.09 -2.57 14.48
N LEU A 92 -18.60 -3.48 15.32
CA LEU A 92 -17.78 -4.30 16.21
C LEU A 92 -16.95 -5.35 15.47
N GLN A 93 -17.49 -5.94 14.40
CA GLN A 93 -16.82 -6.95 13.57
C GLN A 93 -15.52 -6.44 12.93
N ARG A 94 -15.39 -5.13 12.74
CA ARG A 94 -14.15 -4.50 12.24
C ARG A 94 -12.90 -4.95 13.00
N ARG A 95 -12.97 -5.14 14.32
CA ARG A 95 -11.81 -5.60 15.10
C ARG A 95 -11.44 -7.04 14.77
N THR A 96 -12.43 -7.90 14.57
CA THR A 96 -12.25 -9.30 14.14
C THR A 96 -11.64 -9.36 12.74
N MET A 97 -12.14 -8.56 11.80
CA MET A 97 -11.58 -8.46 10.44
C MET A 97 -10.11 -8.03 10.46
N MET A 98 -9.74 -7.08 11.33
CA MET A 98 -8.35 -6.65 11.46
C MET A 98 -7.42 -7.71 12.03
N GLN A 99 -7.93 -8.71 12.76
CA GLN A 99 -7.11 -9.83 13.25
C GLN A 99 -6.74 -10.82 12.12
N ARG A 100 -7.53 -10.84 11.04
CA ARG A 100 -7.25 -11.63 9.82
C ARG A 100 -6.26 -10.95 8.87
N LEU A 101 -5.92 -9.70 9.15
CA LEU A 101 -4.97 -8.93 8.36
C LEU A 101 -3.56 -9.11 8.93
N HIS A 102 -2.66 -9.63 8.11
CA HIS A 102 -1.25 -9.80 8.44
C HIS A 102 -0.41 -8.82 7.60
N LEU A 103 0.40 -7.99 8.26
CA LEU A 103 1.23 -6.97 7.62
C LEU A 103 2.69 -7.24 7.93
N PHE A 104 3.52 -7.29 6.90
CA PHE A 104 4.97 -7.45 7.02
C PHE A 104 5.68 -6.26 6.35
N PRO A 105 6.65 -5.63 7.05
CA PRO A 105 7.35 -4.47 6.51
C PRO A 105 8.24 -4.80 5.31
N GLU A 106 8.83 -6.00 5.34
CA GLU A 106 9.73 -6.55 4.34
C GLU A 106 9.11 -7.78 3.68
N ASP A 107 9.91 -8.52 2.92
CA ASP A 107 9.52 -9.74 2.20
C ASP A 107 9.56 -11.02 3.07
N VAL A 108 9.94 -10.88 4.34
CA VAL A 108 10.07 -12.02 5.24
C VAL A 108 8.70 -12.37 5.83
N ILE A 109 8.19 -13.54 5.46
CA ILE A 109 6.92 -14.10 5.95
C ILE A 109 7.24 -15.27 6.89
N PRO A 110 6.58 -15.41 8.06
CA PRO A 110 6.69 -16.60 8.89
C PRO A 110 6.26 -17.87 8.15
N GLU A 111 6.94 -18.99 8.40
CA GLU A 111 6.69 -20.26 7.69
C GLU A 111 5.24 -20.72 7.76
N ASP A 112 4.59 -20.56 8.92
CA ASP A 112 3.20 -20.99 9.13
C ASP A 112 2.23 -20.26 8.21
N ILE A 113 2.46 -18.96 7.98
CA ILE A 113 1.64 -18.16 7.08
C ILE A 113 1.99 -18.48 5.63
N GLN A 114 3.28 -18.63 5.32
CA GLN A 114 3.76 -18.91 3.98
C GLN A 114 3.22 -20.24 3.43
N LYS A 115 3.16 -21.30 4.26
CA LYS A 115 2.61 -22.62 3.89
C LYS A 115 1.12 -22.58 3.56
N ASN A 116 0.39 -21.61 4.10
CA ASN A 116 -1.07 -21.49 3.96
C ASN A 116 -1.49 -20.44 2.91
N LEU A 117 -0.54 -19.91 2.12
CA LEU A 117 -0.86 -18.97 1.05
C LEU A 117 -1.52 -19.72 -0.13
N LEU A 118 -2.67 -19.21 -0.57
CA LEU A 118 -3.44 -19.79 -1.67
C LEU A 118 -3.25 -19.04 -2.99
N GLN A 119 -3.40 -17.72 -2.97
CA GLN A 119 -3.42 -16.89 -4.18
C GLN A 119 -2.68 -15.57 -3.96
N GLU A 120 -1.89 -15.17 -4.95
CA GLU A 120 -1.35 -13.81 -5.06
C GLU A 120 -2.30 -12.91 -5.85
N ILE A 121 -2.59 -11.72 -5.30
CA ILE A 121 -3.47 -10.74 -5.93
C ILE A 121 -2.62 -9.85 -6.85
N PRO A 122 -3.05 -9.56 -8.09
CA PRO A 122 -2.29 -8.68 -8.97
C PRO A 122 -2.15 -7.29 -8.37
N GLN A 123 -0.99 -6.68 -8.60
CA GLN A 123 -0.71 -5.34 -8.10
C GLN A 123 -1.63 -4.30 -8.77
N PRO A 124 -2.30 -3.41 -8.01
CA PRO A 124 -3.31 -2.51 -8.56
C PRO A 124 -2.72 -1.31 -9.35
N ARG A 125 -1.41 -1.10 -9.29
CA ARG A 125 -0.69 -0.11 -10.09
C ARG A 125 0.49 -0.81 -10.78
N ALA A 126 0.56 -0.71 -12.11
CA ALA A 126 1.77 -1.07 -12.83
C ALA A 126 2.91 -0.12 -12.43
N VAL A 127 4.05 -0.69 -12.04
CA VAL A 127 5.24 0.09 -11.70
C VAL A 127 5.89 0.55 -13.01
N PRO A 128 6.09 1.86 -13.24
CA PRO A 128 6.75 2.32 -14.45
C PRO A 128 8.22 1.91 -14.44
N ARG A 129 8.76 1.61 -15.62
CA ARG A 129 10.17 1.27 -15.79
C ARG A 129 11.02 2.54 -15.77
N ARG A 130 12.19 2.47 -15.13
CA ARG A 130 13.21 3.52 -15.20
C ARG A 130 13.94 3.46 -16.55
N LEU A 131 14.60 4.56 -16.94
CA LEU A 131 15.35 4.60 -18.20
C LEU A 131 16.41 3.48 -18.30
N ASP A 132 17.05 3.16 -17.17
CA ASP A 132 18.07 2.11 -17.08
C ASP A 132 17.52 0.69 -17.26
N GLU A 133 16.20 0.50 -17.18
CA GLU A 133 15.53 -0.80 -17.28
C GLU A 133 15.06 -1.11 -18.71
N TYR A 134 15.16 -0.15 -19.65
CA TYR A 134 14.78 -0.37 -21.05
C TYR A 134 15.86 -1.13 -21.81
N THR A 135 15.44 -1.98 -22.74
CA THR A 135 16.39 -2.70 -23.59
C THR A 135 16.97 -1.76 -24.65
N PRO A 136 18.21 -2.00 -25.14
CA PRO A 136 18.80 -1.20 -26.22
C PRO A 136 17.93 -1.18 -27.49
N GLU A 137 17.19 -2.26 -27.75
CA GLU A 137 16.26 -2.39 -28.87
C GLU A 137 15.06 -1.44 -28.73
N GLU A 138 14.43 -1.38 -27.56
CA GLU A 138 13.32 -0.45 -27.27
C GLU A 138 13.78 1.01 -27.39
N ILE A 139 15.01 1.30 -26.95
CA ILE A 139 15.59 2.64 -27.05
C ILE A 139 15.85 3.01 -28.52
N ALA A 140 16.40 2.09 -29.32
CA ALA A 140 16.68 2.32 -30.73
C ALA A 140 15.40 2.39 -31.59
N ALA A 141 14.36 1.64 -31.21
CA ALA A 141 13.05 1.69 -31.83
C ALA A 141 12.34 3.04 -31.61
N PHE A 142 12.65 3.73 -30.51
CA PHE A 142 12.07 5.04 -30.24
C PHE A 142 12.71 6.11 -31.15
N PRO A 143 11.93 6.79 -32.01
CA PRO A 143 12.48 7.71 -32.98
C PRO A 143 13.05 8.96 -32.30
N LYS A 144 14.17 9.45 -32.82
CA LYS A 144 14.76 10.71 -32.38
C LYS A 144 13.89 11.88 -32.82
N VAL A 145 13.29 12.60 -31.87
CA VAL A 145 12.34 13.69 -32.14
C VAL A 145 13.02 14.99 -32.61
N TRP A 146 14.26 15.23 -32.20
CA TRP A 146 14.97 16.48 -32.51
C TRP A 146 16.46 16.26 -32.70
N THR A 147 17.09 17.10 -33.53
CA THR A 147 18.53 17.05 -33.80
C THR A 147 19.22 18.23 -33.11
N PRO A 148 20.07 17.98 -32.08
CA PRO A 148 20.74 19.06 -31.35
C PRO A 148 21.82 19.75 -32.22
N PRO A 149 22.06 21.07 -32.06
CA PRO A 149 23.17 21.77 -32.70
C PRO A 149 24.54 21.20 -32.29
N LYS A 150 25.52 21.25 -33.20
CA LYS A 150 26.86 20.70 -32.97
C LYS A 150 27.64 21.43 -31.86
N ASP A 151 27.38 22.72 -31.68
CA ASP A 151 28.06 23.56 -30.68
C ASP A 151 27.40 23.50 -29.29
N PHE A 152 26.47 22.57 -29.06
CA PHE A 152 25.77 22.43 -27.78
C PHE A 152 26.69 21.83 -26.72
N ARG A 153 27.22 22.68 -25.83
CA ARG A 153 27.99 22.23 -24.66
C ARG A 153 27.08 21.42 -23.73
N ARG A 154 27.23 20.09 -23.75
CA ARG A 154 26.70 19.22 -22.70
C ARG A 154 27.47 19.56 -21.41
N LYS A 155 26.79 20.22 -20.47
CA LYS A 155 27.27 20.35 -19.08
C LYS A 155 27.08 19.04 -18.34
#